data_AF-A0A924WWK8-F1
#
_entry.id   AF-A0A924WWK8-F1
#
_cell.length_a   1.000
_cell.length_b   1.000
_cell.length_c   1.000
_cell.angle_alpha   90.00
_cell.angle_beta   90.00
_cell.angle_gamma   90.00
#
_symmetry.space_group_name_H-M   'P 1'
#
loop_
_entity.id
_entity.type
_entity.pdbx_description
1 polymer ?
#
loop_
_entity_poly.entity_id
_entity_poly.type
_entity_poly.pdbx_seq_one_letter_code
_entity_poly.pdbx_strand_id
1 'polypeptide(L)'
;MMKLTAATLVLMTSFAWGQSAPTAHPAPALRPGSRLVDGYWAKPAAKVKINDLVRLVDDDGRHLLIAQPASWIAPLLRNWRVSVIEIGGSDYAWKLSCPGRVWNDNRSAATQHLRVIAATDDMKSGDSMRLTKIDIVPHQASIQALIDIDDRPTSVNVVLSAQFAELSVAGIGETNAAIIHRADSARQLFARHPGDARRYMLPVLRLIGGGAAVMQPAAADVYRVFPNLPIDPLMTTTITKLTPDLADPDPRTRGRASEELASLGRRGVQAAMTLDLATLAPEAAERIIAFIRDNTREERSVEVLLRDASFLHDCLADPDPAVARAAADAVEKITSARP
;
A
#
# COMPACT_ATOMS: atom_id res chain seq x y z
N MET A 1 -7.30 -31.84 -28.24
CA MET A 1 -6.52 -30.62 -27.90
C MET A 1 -6.39 -30.53 -26.39
N MET A 2 -5.31 -31.08 -25.83
CA MET A 2 -5.00 -31.03 -24.39
C MET A 2 -4.31 -29.70 -24.06
N LYS A 3 -4.89 -28.91 -23.15
CA LYS A 3 -4.23 -27.74 -22.57
C LYS A 3 -3.34 -28.23 -21.43
N LEU A 4 -2.02 -28.25 -21.64
CA LEU A 4 -1.05 -28.36 -20.53
C LEU A 4 -1.07 -27.06 -19.73
N THR A 5 -1.53 -27.13 -18.48
CA THR A 5 -1.40 -26.03 -17.51
C THR A 5 -0.04 -26.18 -16.83
N ALA A 6 0.92 -25.32 -17.19
CA ALA A 6 2.22 -25.27 -16.54
C ALA A 6 2.04 -24.58 -15.17
N ALA A 7 1.91 -25.37 -14.11
CA ALA A 7 2.04 -24.89 -12.75
C ALA A 7 3.53 -24.69 -12.44
N THR A 8 3.99 -23.44 -12.49
CA THR A 8 5.31 -23.08 -11.97
C THR A 8 5.27 -23.17 -10.44
N LEU A 9 5.60 -24.35 -9.92
CA LEU A 9 5.86 -24.57 -8.51
C LEU A 9 7.19 -23.86 -8.18
N VAL A 10 7.13 -22.69 -7.55
CA VAL A 10 8.31 -22.08 -6.91
C VAL A 10 8.61 -22.93 -5.68
N LEU A 11 9.41 -23.98 -5.87
CA LEU A 11 10.04 -24.70 -4.77
C LEU A 11 10.92 -23.69 -4.02
N MET A 12 10.47 -23.26 -2.84
CA MET A 12 11.36 -22.70 -1.84
C MET A 12 12.31 -23.81 -1.38
N THR A 13 13.39 -24.02 -2.15
CA THR A 13 14.53 -24.80 -1.68
C THR A 13 15.19 -24.00 -0.56
N SER A 14 14.81 -24.32 0.67
CA SER A 14 15.64 -24.03 1.83
C SER A 14 16.93 -24.82 1.66
N PHE A 15 17.92 -24.23 1.00
CA PHE A 15 19.29 -24.71 1.07
C PHE A 15 19.75 -24.53 2.52
N ALA A 16 19.59 -25.59 3.32
CA ALA A 16 20.31 -25.74 4.57
C ALA A 16 21.80 -25.91 4.23
N TRP A 17 22.47 -24.79 3.94
CA TRP A 17 23.92 -24.74 4.09
C TRP A 17 24.18 -25.08 5.54
N GLY A 18 24.90 -26.16 5.80
CA GLY A 18 25.44 -26.46 7.12
C GLY A 18 26.37 -25.34 7.54
N GLN A 19 25.81 -24.27 8.11
CA GLN A 19 26.56 -23.28 8.83
C GLN A 19 27.01 -23.96 10.11
N SER A 20 28.27 -24.36 10.14
CA SER A 20 28.99 -24.63 11.39
C SER A 20 28.63 -23.53 12.38
N ALA A 21 28.20 -23.90 13.59
CA ALA A 21 27.85 -22.94 14.61
C ALA A 21 28.98 -21.90 14.71
N PRO A 22 28.70 -20.59 14.51
CA PRO A 22 29.74 -19.58 14.51
C PRO A 22 30.47 -19.67 15.85
N THR A 23 31.79 -19.78 15.79
CA THR A 23 32.64 -19.73 16.99
C THR A 23 32.32 -18.43 17.70
N ALA A 24 31.85 -18.53 18.95
CA ALA A 24 31.39 -17.38 19.71
C ALA A 24 32.57 -16.44 19.99
N HIS A 25 32.77 -15.46 19.10
CA HIS A 25 33.69 -14.36 19.36
C HIS A 25 33.16 -13.55 20.55
N PRO A 26 34.02 -13.15 21.51
CA PRO A 26 33.59 -12.33 22.63
C PRO A 26 32.92 -11.06 22.11
N ALA A 27 31.73 -10.77 22.63
CA ALA A 27 30.93 -9.62 22.20
C ALA A 27 31.79 -8.34 22.34
N PRO A 28 32.01 -7.56 21.26
CA PRO A 28 32.81 -6.36 21.33
C PRO A 28 32.16 -5.36 22.32
N ALA A 29 32.99 -4.59 23.02
CA ALA A 29 32.52 -3.58 23.97
C ALA A 29 31.53 -2.60 23.31
N LEU A 30 30.39 -2.37 23.99
CA LEU A 30 29.31 -1.49 23.52
C LEU A 30 29.83 -0.06 23.30
N ARG A 31 29.74 0.44 22.06
CA ARG A 31 30.03 1.85 21.75
C ARG A 31 28.76 2.69 21.89
N PRO A 32 28.79 3.85 22.60
CA PRO A 32 27.61 4.72 22.72
C PRO A 32 27.02 5.10 21.36
N GLY A 33 25.73 4.85 21.19
CA GLY A 33 25.00 5.13 19.95
C GLY A 33 25.20 4.10 18.82
N SER A 34 25.97 3.03 19.03
CA SER A 34 26.02 1.89 18.12
C SER A 34 24.87 0.93 18.34
N ARG A 35 24.58 0.12 17.31
CA ARG A 35 23.58 -0.95 17.28
C ARG A 35 24.24 -2.21 16.72
N LEU A 36 23.82 -3.38 17.18
CA LEU A 36 24.27 -4.65 16.65
C LEU A 36 23.53 -4.92 15.33
N VAL A 37 24.27 -5.22 14.27
CA VAL A 37 23.74 -5.45 12.92
C VAL A 37 24.51 -6.58 12.26
N ASP A 38 23.84 -7.73 12.06
CA ASP A 38 24.44 -8.99 11.60
C ASP A 38 25.74 -9.36 12.34
N GLY A 39 25.73 -9.24 13.68
CA GLY A 39 26.89 -9.57 14.52
C GLY A 39 27.97 -8.49 14.65
N TYR A 40 27.81 -7.31 14.05
CA TYR A 40 28.77 -6.20 14.16
C TYR A 40 28.13 -4.93 14.74
N TRP A 41 28.85 -4.20 15.60
CA TRP A 41 28.41 -2.89 16.10
C TRP A 41 28.59 -1.81 15.03
N ALA A 42 27.49 -1.20 14.60
CA ALA A 42 27.48 -0.09 13.66
C ALA A 42 26.76 1.12 14.24
N LYS A 43 27.26 2.34 13.97
CA LYS A 43 26.55 3.58 14.28
C LYS A 43 25.64 3.93 13.09
N PRO A 44 24.32 4.16 13.29
CA PRO A 44 23.44 4.59 12.20
C PRO A 44 23.96 5.89 11.58
N ALA A 45 24.04 5.91 10.25
CA ALA A 45 24.47 7.07 9.47
C ALA A 45 23.38 8.15 9.38
N ALA A 46 22.11 7.74 9.47
CA ALA A 46 20.95 8.63 9.42
C ALA A 46 19.74 8.02 10.14
N LYS A 47 18.82 8.88 10.58
CA LYS A 47 17.47 8.50 10.99
C LYS A 47 16.50 8.87 9.87
N VAL A 48 15.81 7.89 9.30
CA VAL A 48 14.95 8.04 8.12
C VAL A 48 13.54 7.59 8.46
N LYS A 49 12.50 8.04 7.76
CA LYS A 49 11.21 7.36 7.73
C LYS A 49 11.19 6.38 6.58
N ILE A 50 10.36 5.35 6.65
CA ILE A 50 10.22 4.41 5.52
C ILE A 50 9.71 5.10 4.25
N ASN A 51 8.83 6.10 4.40
CA ASN A 51 8.37 6.95 3.30
C ASN A 51 9.46 7.84 2.70
N ASP A 52 10.58 8.01 3.40
CA ASP A 52 11.75 8.67 2.83
C ASP A 52 12.55 7.73 1.94
N LEU A 53 12.18 6.45 1.80
CA LEU A 53 12.88 5.45 1.00
C LEU A 53 12.02 4.88 -0.12
N VAL A 54 10.75 4.60 0.16
CA VAL A 54 9.84 3.88 -0.73
C VAL A 54 8.48 4.55 -0.78
N ARG A 55 7.77 4.37 -1.90
CA ARG A 55 6.40 4.86 -2.07
C ARG A 55 5.55 3.79 -2.73
N LEU A 56 4.39 3.51 -2.15
CA LEU A 56 3.36 2.73 -2.82
C LEU A 56 2.61 3.66 -3.79
N VAL A 57 2.59 3.29 -5.07
CA VAL A 57 1.89 4.02 -6.14
C VAL A 57 0.82 3.15 -6.75
N ASP A 58 -0.25 3.78 -7.22
CA ASP A 58 -1.30 3.15 -8.04
C ASP A 58 -1.00 3.52 -9.49
N ASP A 59 -0.75 2.52 -10.33
CA ASP A 59 -0.47 2.64 -11.77
C ASP A 59 -1.49 1.79 -12.53
N ASP A 60 -2.52 2.45 -13.05
CA ASP A 60 -3.63 1.80 -13.78
C ASP A 60 -4.29 0.65 -12.99
N GLY A 61 -4.57 0.88 -11.70
CA GLY A 61 -5.18 -0.11 -10.81
C GLY A 61 -4.20 -1.18 -10.30
N ARG A 62 -2.90 -1.05 -10.60
CA ARG A 62 -1.83 -1.89 -10.07
C ARG A 62 -1.06 -1.17 -8.99
N HIS A 63 -0.92 -1.82 -7.84
CA HIS A 63 -0.14 -1.28 -6.74
C HIS A 63 1.31 -1.68 -6.86
N LEU A 64 2.17 -0.69 -7.10
CA LEU A 64 3.61 -0.87 -7.24
C LEU A 64 4.31 -0.20 -6.07
N LEU A 65 5.26 -0.89 -5.45
CA LEU A 65 6.18 -0.25 -4.51
C LEU A 65 7.43 0.19 -5.27
N ILE A 66 7.64 1.50 -5.36
CA ILE A 66 8.81 2.07 -6.03
C ILE A 66 9.82 2.58 -5.00
N ALA A 67 11.11 2.49 -5.32
CA ALA A 67 12.14 3.14 -4.53
C ALA A 67 12.13 4.63 -4.87
N GLN A 68 11.87 5.47 -3.88
CA GLN A 68 11.84 6.93 -4.02
C GLN A 68 12.50 7.59 -2.79
N PRO A 69 13.82 7.38 -2.59
CA PRO A 69 14.56 8.01 -1.52
C PRO A 69 14.45 9.52 -1.60
N ALA A 70 14.21 10.14 -0.45
CA ALA A 70 14.23 11.59 -0.32
C ALA A 70 15.58 12.14 -0.77
N SER A 71 15.58 13.35 -1.32
CA SER A 71 16.78 14.00 -1.89
C SER A 71 17.95 14.07 -0.91
N TRP A 72 17.67 14.15 0.39
CA TRP A 72 18.68 14.20 1.44
C TRP A 72 19.29 12.82 1.79
N ILE A 73 18.57 11.72 1.54
CA ILE A 73 19.09 10.34 1.74
C ILE A 73 19.83 9.86 0.49
N ALA A 74 19.39 10.27 -0.70
CA ALA A 74 19.95 9.81 -1.96
C ALA A 74 21.50 9.83 -2.03
N PRO A 75 22.22 10.83 -1.46
CA PRO A 75 23.68 10.80 -1.39
C PRO A 75 24.28 9.61 -0.62
N LEU A 76 23.59 9.10 0.42
CA LEU A 76 24.02 7.93 1.20
C LEU A 76 23.87 6.61 0.43
N LEU A 77 23.04 6.61 -0.61
CA LEU A 77 22.80 5.47 -1.50
C LEU A 77 23.75 5.44 -2.70
N ARG A 78 24.48 6.54 -2.96
CA ARG A 78 25.46 6.60 -4.05
C ARG A 78 26.65 5.68 -3.77
N ASN A 79 27.23 5.12 -4.83
CA ASN A 79 28.44 4.30 -4.79
C ASN A 79 28.32 2.94 -4.07
N TRP A 80 27.15 2.29 -4.12
CA TRP A 80 26.98 0.89 -3.69
C TRP A 80 27.32 0.62 -2.22
N ARG A 81 27.30 1.64 -1.37
CA ARG A 81 27.64 1.48 0.04
C ARG A 81 26.48 0.82 0.77
N VAL A 82 26.80 -0.19 1.58
CA VAL A 82 25.88 -0.66 2.61
C VAL A 82 25.89 0.40 3.70
N SER A 83 24.77 1.07 3.89
CA SER A 83 24.57 2.08 4.92
C SER A 83 23.72 1.50 6.04
N VAL A 84 24.15 1.68 7.29
CA VAL A 84 23.30 1.38 8.44
C VAL A 84 22.48 2.62 8.74
N ILE A 85 21.16 2.48 8.78
CA ILE A 85 20.21 3.56 9.08
C ILE A 85 19.31 3.16 10.24
N GLU A 86 18.65 4.14 10.84
CA GLU A 86 17.60 3.93 11.83
C GLU A 86 16.28 4.36 11.16
N ILE A 87 15.27 3.50 11.16
CA ILE A 87 13.94 3.87 10.63
C ILE A 87 13.11 4.38 11.81
N GLY A 88 12.63 5.63 11.73
CA GLY A 88 11.89 6.29 12.80
C GLY A 88 10.63 5.53 13.20
N GLY A 89 10.35 5.48 14.50
CA GLY A 89 9.31 4.63 15.08
C GLY A 89 9.75 3.18 15.29
N SER A 90 10.96 2.81 14.87
CA SER A 90 11.57 1.52 15.16
C SER A 90 12.79 1.71 16.05
N ASP A 91 12.97 0.85 17.05
CA ASP A 91 14.19 0.81 17.88
C ASP A 91 15.35 0.05 17.19
N TYR A 92 15.12 -0.38 15.96
CA TYR A 92 15.99 -1.29 15.22
C TYR A 92 16.95 -0.51 14.30
N ALA A 93 18.15 -1.04 14.16
CA ALA A 93 19.03 -0.65 13.06
C ALA A 93 18.61 -1.39 11.78
N TRP A 94 18.92 -0.82 10.64
CA TRP A 94 18.55 -1.36 9.34
C TRP A 94 19.73 -1.27 8.39
N LYS A 95 19.97 -2.34 7.63
CA LYS A 95 20.93 -2.31 6.52
C LYS A 95 20.21 -1.86 5.26
N LEU A 96 20.69 -0.76 4.71
CA LEU A 96 20.28 -0.20 3.44
C LEU A 96 21.34 -0.54 2.41
N SER A 97 20.98 -1.26 1.35
CA SER A 97 21.88 -1.52 0.23
C SER A 97 21.18 -1.28 -1.10
N CYS A 98 21.94 -0.70 -2.04
CA CYS A 98 21.50 -0.45 -3.41
C CYS A 98 22.49 -1.08 -4.39
N PRO A 99 22.37 -2.39 -4.69
CA PRO A 99 23.25 -3.05 -5.63
C PRO A 99 22.88 -2.63 -7.06
N GLY A 100 23.46 -1.53 -7.57
CA GLY A 100 23.23 -1.07 -8.94
C GLY A 100 24.00 0.21 -9.29
N ARG A 101 24.52 0.30 -10.53
CA ARG A 101 25.09 1.54 -11.07
C ARG A 101 23.91 2.36 -11.54
N VAL A 102 23.87 3.62 -11.11
CA VAL A 102 22.96 4.67 -11.59
C VAL A 102 21.64 4.76 -10.80
N TRP A 103 21.67 5.56 -9.74
CA TRP A 103 20.52 6.39 -9.37
C TRP A 103 20.50 7.57 -10.35
N ASN A 104 19.63 7.54 -11.38
CA ASN A 104 19.46 8.69 -12.26
C ASN A 104 18.33 9.55 -11.71
N ASP A 105 18.60 10.82 -11.40
CA ASP A 105 17.62 11.76 -10.84
C ASP A 105 16.48 12.05 -11.84
N ASN A 106 16.60 11.61 -13.09
CA ASN A 106 15.60 11.79 -14.15
C ASN A 106 15.11 10.45 -14.73
N ARG A 107 13.96 9.96 -14.22
CA ARG A 107 12.91 9.13 -14.87
C ARG A 107 13.26 7.87 -15.69
N SER A 108 14.51 7.57 -16.02
CA SER A 108 14.84 6.30 -16.67
C SER A 108 14.85 5.21 -15.60
N ALA A 109 14.03 4.20 -15.80
CA ALA A 109 13.88 2.96 -15.03
C ALA A 109 15.18 2.13 -14.93
N ALA A 110 16.28 2.76 -14.54
CA ALA A 110 17.49 2.09 -14.14
C ALA A 110 17.14 1.21 -12.94
N THR A 111 17.69 0.01 -12.97
CA THR A 111 17.46 -1.13 -12.10
C THR A 111 17.59 -0.75 -10.63
N GLN A 112 16.52 -0.22 -10.02
CA GLN A 112 16.52 0.16 -8.63
C GLN A 112 16.39 -1.11 -7.80
N HIS A 113 17.53 -1.64 -7.40
CA HIS A 113 17.60 -2.62 -6.34
C HIS A 113 17.66 -1.86 -5.01
N LEU A 114 16.60 -1.88 -4.21
CA LEU A 114 16.63 -1.33 -2.85
C LEU A 114 16.36 -2.47 -1.88
N ARG A 115 17.35 -2.77 -1.04
CA ARG A 115 17.20 -3.77 0.01
C ARG A 115 17.35 -3.14 1.38
N VAL A 116 16.33 -3.32 2.21
CA VAL A 116 16.23 -2.85 3.58
C VAL A 116 16.02 -4.07 4.47
N ILE A 117 16.95 -4.37 5.37
CA ILE A 117 16.88 -5.54 6.27
C ILE A 117 17.00 -5.07 7.73
N ALA A 118 16.09 -5.54 8.60
CA ALA A 118 16.14 -5.28 10.04
C ALA A 118 17.33 -6.03 10.67
N ALA A 119 18.04 -5.36 11.57
CA ALA A 119 19.33 -5.82 12.11
C ALA A 119 19.28 -6.90 13.20
N THR A 120 18.11 -7.16 13.79
CA THR A 120 17.98 -7.97 15.01
C THR A 120 16.79 -8.92 14.94
N ASP A 121 16.95 -10.12 15.48
CA ASP A 121 15.90 -11.14 15.52
C ASP A 121 14.88 -10.91 16.65
N ASP A 122 15.23 -10.22 17.72
CA ASP A 122 14.36 -10.11 18.90
C ASP A 122 13.25 -9.06 18.72
N MET A 123 12.00 -9.52 18.73
CA MET A 123 10.83 -8.65 18.92
C MET A 123 10.83 -8.19 20.38
N LYS A 124 10.73 -6.88 20.61
CA LYS A 124 10.41 -6.40 21.96
C LYS A 124 9.00 -6.85 22.31
N SER A 125 8.84 -7.40 23.52
CA SER A 125 7.53 -7.68 24.12
C SER A 125 6.63 -6.45 23.97
N GLY A 126 5.56 -6.57 23.18
CA GLY A 126 4.56 -5.51 22.94
C GLY A 126 4.47 -4.98 21.51
N ASP A 127 5.44 -5.25 20.63
CA ASP A 127 5.34 -4.87 19.21
C ASP A 127 4.44 -5.87 18.46
N SER A 128 3.20 -5.49 18.11
CA SER A 128 2.28 -6.39 17.41
C SER A 128 2.68 -6.71 15.97
N MET A 129 3.62 -5.95 15.39
CA MET A 129 4.08 -6.14 14.02
C MET A 129 5.45 -5.48 13.78
N ARG A 130 6.32 -6.15 13.00
CA ARG A 130 7.66 -5.67 12.62
C ARG A 130 7.96 -5.97 11.16
N LEU A 131 8.35 -4.96 10.38
CA LEU A 131 8.96 -5.17 9.06
C LEU A 131 10.34 -5.82 9.25
N THR A 132 10.65 -6.85 8.45
CA THR A 132 11.96 -7.55 8.51
C THR A 132 12.79 -7.31 7.27
N LYS A 133 12.15 -7.26 6.10
CA LYS A 133 12.82 -7.06 4.82
C LYS A 133 11.95 -6.27 3.84
N ILE A 134 12.56 -5.37 3.08
CA ILE A 134 11.98 -4.82 1.86
C ILE A 134 13.02 -5.02 0.75
N ASP A 135 12.61 -5.64 -0.35
CA ASP A 135 13.44 -5.88 -1.54
C ASP A 135 12.68 -5.32 -2.73
N ILE A 136 13.14 -4.20 -3.28
CA ILE A 136 12.61 -3.61 -4.52
C ILE A 136 13.60 -3.96 -5.62
N VAL A 137 13.09 -4.48 -6.73
CA VAL A 137 13.81 -4.75 -7.97
C VAL A 137 12.96 -4.17 -9.13
N PRO A 138 13.44 -4.13 -10.38
CA PRO A 138 12.62 -3.65 -11.48
C PRO A 138 11.28 -4.38 -11.55
N HIS A 139 10.20 -3.62 -11.55
CA HIS A 139 8.83 -4.11 -11.71
C HIS A 139 8.34 -5.08 -10.63
N GLN A 140 9.06 -5.20 -9.51
CA GLN A 140 8.67 -6.06 -8.40
C GLN A 140 9.22 -5.56 -7.07
N ALA A 141 8.41 -5.67 -6.02
CA ALA A 141 8.84 -5.51 -4.65
C ALA A 141 8.39 -6.70 -3.81
N SER A 142 9.19 -7.07 -2.81
CA SER A 142 8.86 -8.04 -1.78
C SER A 142 9.02 -7.36 -0.42
N ILE A 143 8.00 -7.50 0.41
CA ILE A 143 7.96 -6.96 1.77
C ILE A 143 7.74 -8.14 2.70
N GLN A 144 8.65 -8.33 3.65
CA GLN A 144 8.53 -9.34 4.69
C GLN A 144 8.31 -8.66 6.02
N ALA A 145 7.40 -9.21 6.80
CA ALA A 145 7.08 -8.77 8.14
C ALA A 145 6.82 -9.97 9.05
N LEU A 146 7.02 -9.77 10.34
CA LEU A 146 6.52 -10.63 11.40
C LEU A 146 5.34 -9.91 12.07
N ILE A 147 4.24 -10.62 12.26
CA ILE A 147 3.03 -10.10 12.91
C ILE A 147 2.70 -11.03 14.07
N ASP A 148 2.46 -10.47 15.26
CA ASP A 148 1.90 -11.24 16.37
C ASP A 148 0.39 -11.34 16.19
N ILE A 149 -0.08 -12.57 16.00
CA ILE A 149 -1.48 -12.87 15.82
C ILE A 149 -1.82 -13.96 16.83
N ASP A 150 -2.72 -13.65 17.76
CA ASP A 150 -3.12 -14.55 18.83
C ASP A 150 -1.90 -15.08 19.63
N ASP A 151 -0.99 -14.15 20.00
CA ASP A 151 0.28 -14.40 20.71
C ASP A 151 1.25 -15.36 19.98
N ARG A 152 1.12 -15.46 18.65
CA ARG A 152 2.02 -16.25 17.81
C ARG A 152 2.70 -15.41 16.73
N PRO A 153 4.03 -15.52 16.56
CA PRO A 153 4.74 -14.82 15.50
C PRO A 153 4.41 -15.47 14.16
N THR A 154 3.76 -14.70 13.30
CA THR A 154 3.35 -15.09 11.95
C THR A 154 4.22 -14.37 10.92
N SER A 155 4.85 -15.12 10.02
CA SER A 155 5.64 -14.55 8.93
C SER A 155 4.75 -14.23 7.74
N VAL A 156 4.76 -12.97 7.31
CA VAL A 156 4.00 -12.47 6.18
C VAL A 156 4.96 -11.96 5.12
N ASN A 157 4.81 -12.45 3.89
CA ASN A 157 5.51 -11.96 2.72
C ASN A 157 4.49 -11.45 1.69
N VAL A 158 4.62 -10.18 1.32
CA VAL A 158 3.80 -9.52 0.30
C VAL A 158 4.69 -9.24 -0.91
N VAL A 159 4.32 -9.76 -2.06
CA VAL A 159 4.98 -9.45 -3.34
C VAL A 159 4.05 -8.58 -4.18
N LEU A 160 4.56 -7.43 -4.62
CA LEU A 160 3.86 -6.50 -5.50
C LEU A 160 4.65 -6.40 -6.80
N SER A 161 4.06 -6.79 -7.92
CA SER A 161 4.67 -6.73 -9.25
C SER A 161 3.75 -6.01 -10.23
N ALA A 162 4.34 -5.53 -11.33
CA ALA A 162 3.57 -5.06 -12.48
C ALA A 162 2.65 -6.13 -13.08
N GLN A 163 2.87 -7.42 -12.82
CA GLN A 163 2.08 -8.51 -13.41
C GLN A 163 1.16 -9.23 -12.40
N PHE A 164 1.47 -9.15 -11.11
CA PHE A 164 0.73 -9.87 -10.09
C PHE A 164 0.96 -9.27 -8.70
N ALA A 165 0.07 -9.61 -7.77
CA ALA A 165 0.30 -9.51 -6.34
C ALA A 165 0.19 -10.89 -5.71
N GLU A 166 1.02 -11.12 -4.69
CA GLU A 166 1.04 -12.37 -3.94
C GLU A 166 1.11 -12.08 -2.45
N LEU A 167 0.30 -12.78 -1.67
CA LEU A 167 0.35 -12.84 -0.23
C LEU A 167 0.73 -14.26 0.18
N SER A 168 1.87 -14.39 0.84
CA SER A 168 2.30 -15.62 1.47
C SER A 168 2.34 -15.43 2.98
N VAL A 169 1.71 -16.35 3.73
CA VAL A 169 1.70 -16.32 5.19
C VAL A 169 2.11 -17.68 5.72
N ALA A 170 3.05 -17.71 6.66
CA ALA A 170 3.56 -18.91 7.29
C ALA A 170 3.58 -18.77 8.82
N GLY A 171 3.54 -19.91 9.52
CA GLY A 171 3.48 -19.94 10.99
C GLY A 171 2.06 -19.80 11.57
N ILE A 172 1.03 -20.10 10.77
CA ILE A 172 -0.36 -20.08 11.23
C ILE A 172 -0.71 -21.44 11.86
N GLY A 173 -1.21 -21.40 13.10
CA GLY A 173 -1.73 -22.58 13.81
C GLY A 173 -0.64 -23.56 14.27
N GLU A 174 -1.03 -24.77 14.66
CA GLU A 174 -0.09 -25.83 15.10
C GLU A 174 0.54 -26.58 13.92
N THR A 175 -0.07 -26.49 12.74
CA THR A 175 0.29 -27.29 11.57
C THR A 175 1.31 -26.61 10.65
N ASN A 176 1.77 -25.39 10.98
CA ASN A 176 2.62 -24.57 10.10
C ASN A 176 2.04 -24.43 8.68
N ALA A 177 0.71 -24.43 8.54
CA ALA A 177 0.09 -24.30 7.23
C ALA A 177 0.47 -22.95 6.60
N ALA A 178 0.88 -22.99 5.33
CA ALA A 178 1.16 -21.80 4.56
C ALA A 178 -0.09 -21.40 3.77
N ILE A 179 -0.51 -20.14 3.91
CA ILE A 179 -1.50 -19.52 3.03
C ILE A 179 -0.74 -18.84 1.90
N ILE A 180 -1.08 -19.16 0.65
CA ILE A 180 -0.53 -18.50 -0.53
C ILE A 180 -1.68 -18.07 -1.43
N HIS A 181 -1.89 -16.78 -1.54
CA HIS A 181 -2.86 -16.18 -2.45
C HIS A 181 -2.13 -15.40 -3.53
N ARG A 182 -2.59 -15.53 -4.78
CA ARG A 182 -2.04 -14.80 -5.92
C ARG A 182 -3.16 -14.26 -6.81
N ALA A 183 -2.95 -13.05 -7.31
CA ALA A 183 -3.89 -12.35 -8.19
C ALA A 183 -3.11 -11.44 -9.16
N ASP A 184 -3.79 -10.92 -10.18
CA ASP A 184 -3.19 -10.04 -11.20
C ASP A 184 -2.79 -8.67 -10.64
N SER A 185 -3.41 -8.26 -9.52
CA SER A 185 -3.11 -7.04 -8.79
C SER A 185 -3.45 -7.18 -7.31
N ALA A 186 -2.91 -6.28 -6.47
CA ALA A 186 -3.24 -6.25 -5.05
C ALA A 186 -4.73 -5.97 -4.82
N ARG A 187 -5.35 -5.13 -5.66
CA ARG A 187 -6.80 -4.91 -5.63
C ARG A 187 -7.59 -6.19 -5.89
N GLN A 188 -7.20 -6.96 -6.90
CA GLN A 188 -7.87 -8.24 -7.18
C GLN A 188 -7.65 -9.26 -6.05
N LEU A 189 -6.49 -9.22 -5.38
CA LEU A 189 -6.22 -10.03 -4.20
C LEU A 189 -7.16 -9.68 -3.04
N PHE A 190 -7.39 -8.39 -2.78
CA PHE A 190 -8.35 -7.93 -1.77
C PHE A 190 -9.80 -8.27 -2.12
N ALA A 191 -10.16 -8.22 -3.40
CA ALA A 191 -11.50 -8.60 -3.85
C ALA A 191 -11.75 -10.11 -3.68
N ARG A 192 -10.76 -10.96 -4.00
CA ARG A 192 -10.88 -12.43 -3.93
C ARG A 192 -10.70 -13.00 -2.53
N HIS A 193 -9.81 -12.41 -1.73
CA HIS A 193 -9.43 -12.89 -0.39
C HIS A 193 -9.50 -11.77 0.66
N PRO A 194 -10.66 -11.11 0.84
CA PRO A 194 -10.79 -9.91 1.66
C PRO A 194 -10.39 -10.11 3.12
N GLY A 195 -10.67 -11.29 3.69
CA GLY A 195 -10.32 -11.61 5.08
C GLY A 195 -8.81 -11.69 5.29
N ASP A 196 -8.13 -12.53 4.50
CA ASP A 196 -6.68 -12.73 4.62
C ASP A 196 -5.88 -11.49 4.20
N ALA A 197 -6.34 -10.80 3.14
CA ALA A 197 -5.69 -9.57 2.69
C ALA A 197 -5.76 -8.47 3.75
N ARG A 198 -6.90 -8.31 4.43
CA ARG A 198 -7.02 -7.33 5.53
C ARG A 198 -6.30 -7.77 6.80
N ARG A 199 -6.31 -9.06 7.13
CA ARG A 199 -5.64 -9.60 8.33
C ARG A 199 -4.13 -9.56 8.22
N TYR A 200 -3.56 -9.89 7.05
CA TYR A 200 -2.12 -10.09 6.89
C TYR A 200 -1.46 -9.06 5.98
N MET A 201 -2.05 -8.73 4.82
CA MET A 201 -1.41 -7.84 3.84
C MET A 201 -1.55 -6.36 4.19
N LEU A 202 -2.75 -5.91 4.59
CA LEU A 202 -3.02 -4.51 4.89
C LEU A 202 -2.12 -3.93 5.99
N PRO A 203 -1.87 -4.61 7.13
CA PRO A 203 -0.98 -4.11 8.16
C PRO A 203 0.44 -3.88 7.63
N VAL A 204 0.96 -4.81 6.81
CA VAL A 204 2.27 -4.70 6.17
C VAL A 204 2.34 -3.49 5.23
N LEU A 205 1.29 -3.27 4.43
CA LEU A 205 1.19 -2.11 3.54
C LEU A 205 1.03 -0.78 4.31
N ARG A 206 0.40 -0.80 5.49
CA ARG A 206 0.31 0.39 6.36
C ARG A 206 1.69 0.77 6.93
N LEU A 207 2.53 -0.21 7.25
CA LEU A 207 3.88 0.07 7.76
C LEU A 207 4.77 0.78 6.76
N ILE A 208 4.62 0.56 5.45
CA ILE A 208 5.35 1.30 4.41
C ILE A 208 4.75 2.69 4.11
N GLY A 209 3.92 3.21 5.03
CA GLY A 209 3.52 4.61 5.17
C GLY A 209 2.74 5.26 4.02
N GLY A 210 2.29 4.48 3.03
CA GLY A 210 1.33 4.91 2.00
C GLY A 210 0.14 3.97 1.80
N GLY A 211 0.18 2.75 2.36
CA GLY A 211 -0.76 1.68 2.01
C GLY A 211 -2.19 1.83 2.51
N ALA A 212 -2.42 2.60 3.59
CA ALA A 212 -3.77 2.78 4.12
C ALA A 212 -4.71 3.40 3.09
N ALA A 213 -4.30 4.51 2.47
CA ALA A 213 -5.09 5.21 1.46
C ALA A 213 -5.24 4.41 0.16
N VAL A 214 -4.27 3.54 -0.14
CA VAL A 214 -4.27 2.74 -1.37
C VAL A 214 -5.28 1.60 -1.30
N MET A 215 -5.53 1.05 -0.10
CA MET A 215 -6.47 -0.05 0.09
C MET A 215 -7.81 0.37 0.69
N GLN A 216 -7.97 1.65 1.08
CA GLN A 216 -9.27 2.20 1.47
C GLN A 216 -10.23 2.26 0.26
N PRO A 217 -11.54 2.16 0.50
CA PRO A 217 -12.54 2.50 -0.51
C PRO A 217 -12.24 3.85 -1.16
N ALA A 218 -12.39 3.95 -2.49
CA ALA A 218 -12.22 5.24 -3.15
C ALA A 218 -13.44 6.13 -2.90
N ALA A 219 -13.27 7.43 -3.13
CA ALA A 219 -14.28 8.43 -2.77
C ALA A 219 -15.65 8.13 -3.42
N ALA A 220 -15.67 7.72 -4.69
CA ALA A 220 -16.93 7.43 -5.36
C ALA A 220 -17.63 6.20 -4.76
N ASP A 221 -16.88 5.16 -4.34
CA ASP A 221 -17.46 3.98 -3.70
C ASP A 221 -18.19 4.35 -2.41
N VAL A 222 -17.54 5.20 -1.61
CA VAL A 222 -18.06 5.68 -0.33
C VAL A 222 -19.32 6.52 -0.52
N TYR A 223 -19.26 7.56 -1.37
CA TYR A 223 -20.40 8.46 -1.56
C TYR A 223 -21.57 7.79 -2.30
N ARG A 224 -21.30 6.76 -3.13
CA ARG A 224 -22.35 5.92 -3.72
C ARG A 224 -23.10 5.13 -2.64
N VAL A 225 -22.39 4.65 -1.64
CA VAL A 225 -22.95 3.87 -0.52
C VAL A 225 -23.70 4.76 0.47
N PHE A 226 -23.24 5.99 0.68
CA PHE A 226 -23.85 6.95 1.60
C PHE A 226 -24.34 8.22 0.87
N PRO A 227 -25.40 8.13 0.06
CA PRO A 227 -25.84 9.24 -0.80
C PRO A 227 -26.42 10.44 -0.04
N ASN A 228 -26.81 10.26 1.23
CA ASN A 228 -27.44 11.30 2.05
C ASN A 228 -26.43 12.17 2.81
N LEU A 229 -25.13 11.99 2.58
CA LEU A 229 -24.11 12.82 3.23
C LEU A 229 -24.21 14.27 2.74
N PRO A 230 -24.01 15.28 3.63
CA PRO A 230 -24.02 16.68 3.24
C PRO A 230 -23.01 16.95 2.12
N ILE A 231 -23.47 17.60 1.05
CA ILE A 231 -22.62 17.98 -0.08
C ILE A 231 -22.10 19.40 0.16
N ASP A 232 -20.81 19.62 -0.09
CA ASP A 232 -20.20 20.95 0.00
C ASP A 232 -20.70 21.85 -1.15
N PRO A 233 -21.51 22.90 -0.88
CA PRO A 233 -22.11 23.73 -1.92
C PRO A 233 -21.06 24.53 -2.72
N LEU A 234 -19.89 24.80 -2.12
CA LEU A 234 -18.79 25.43 -2.84
C LEU A 234 -18.24 24.50 -3.92
N MET A 235 -18.13 23.20 -3.64
CA MET A 235 -17.66 22.23 -4.62
C MET A 235 -18.64 22.06 -5.77
N THR A 236 -19.94 21.99 -5.48
CA THR A 236 -20.98 21.98 -6.53
C THR A 236 -20.86 23.21 -7.42
N THR A 237 -20.75 24.41 -6.82
CA THR A 237 -20.58 25.66 -7.57
C THR A 237 -19.31 25.67 -8.43
N THR A 238 -18.19 25.17 -7.89
CA THR A 238 -16.92 25.09 -8.63
C THR A 238 -17.03 24.15 -9.82
N ILE A 239 -17.61 22.96 -9.67
CA ILE A 239 -17.75 22.02 -10.79
C ILE A 239 -18.72 22.56 -11.84
N THR A 240 -19.84 23.18 -11.43
CA THR A 240 -20.74 23.85 -12.38
C THR A 240 -20.02 24.92 -13.19
N LYS A 241 -19.10 25.68 -12.58
CA LYS A 241 -18.27 26.67 -13.29
C LYS A 241 -17.23 26.05 -14.21
N LEU A 242 -16.69 24.87 -13.88
CA LEU A 242 -15.74 24.14 -14.73
C LEU A 242 -16.41 23.44 -15.92
N THR A 243 -17.71 23.17 -15.83
CA THR A 243 -18.45 22.37 -16.81
C THR A 243 -18.36 22.92 -18.26
N PRO A 244 -18.47 24.23 -18.52
CA PRO A 244 -18.25 24.78 -19.86
C PRO A 244 -16.82 24.54 -20.38
N ASP A 245 -15.81 24.76 -19.55
CA ASP A 245 -14.39 24.59 -19.92
C ASP A 245 -14.03 23.13 -20.19
N LEU A 246 -14.70 22.18 -19.55
CA LEU A 246 -14.55 20.74 -19.82
C LEU A 246 -15.03 20.36 -21.24
N ALA A 247 -15.95 21.14 -21.83
CA ALA A 247 -16.46 20.93 -23.18
C ALA A 247 -15.90 21.95 -24.21
N ASP A 248 -14.91 22.77 -23.82
CA ASP A 248 -14.34 23.80 -24.69
C ASP A 248 -13.72 23.16 -25.96
N PRO A 249 -13.86 23.75 -27.16
CA PRO A 249 -13.24 23.20 -28.37
C PRO A 249 -11.70 23.18 -28.33
N ASP A 250 -11.05 24.07 -27.56
CA ASP A 250 -9.60 24.07 -27.36
C ASP A 250 -9.16 22.93 -26.42
N PRO A 251 -8.33 21.96 -26.89
CA PRO A 251 -7.81 20.89 -26.05
C PRO A 251 -7.05 21.37 -24.81
N ARG A 252 -6.42 22.55 -24.84
CA ARG A 252 -5.66 23.09 -23.71
C ARG A 252 -6.59 23.52 -22.57
N THR A 253 -7.69 24.19 -22.90
CA THR A 253 -8.72 24.58 -21.93
C THR A 253 -9.33 23.34 -21.29
N ARG A 254 -9.73 22.34 -22.08
CA ARG A 254 -10.26 21.06 -21.57
C ARG A 254 -9.28 20.34 -20.65
N GLY A 255 -8.01 20.27 -21.05
CA GLY A 255 -6.93 19.66 -20.28
C GLY A 255 -6.80 20.31 -18.90
N ARG A 256 -6.67 21.63 -18.87
CA ARG A 256 -6.58 22.41 -17.62
C ARG A 256 -7.81 22.23 -16.73
N ALA A 257 -9.02 22.28 -17.30
CA ALA A 257 -10.24 22.08 -16.53
C ALA A 257 -10.35 20.66 -15.95
N SER A 258 -9.84 19.65 -16.66
CA SER A 258 -9.78 18.27 -16.16
C SER A 258 -8.77 18.11 -15.02
N GLU A 259 -7.62 18.77 -15.11
CA GLU A 259 -6.63 18.83 -14.02
C GLU A 259 -7.20 19.55 -12.79
N GLU A 260 -7.92 20.66 -13.00
CA GLU A 260 -8.58 21.42 -11.93
C GLU A 260 -9.67 20.57 -11.27
N LEU A 261 -10.50 19.87 -12.05
CA LEU A 261 -11.48 18.91 -11.54
C LEU A 261 -10.82 17.82 -10.68
N ALA A 262 -9.71 17.23 -11.16
CA ALA A 262 -8.95 16.24 -10.39
C ALA A 262 -8.38 16.80 -9.08
N SER A 263 -7.98 18.08 -9.07
CA SER A 263 -7.43 18.75 -7.90
C SER A 263 -8.44 18.99 -6.77
N LEU A 264 -9.76 18.96 -7.06
CA LEU A 264 -10.81 19.10 -6.05
C LEU A 264 -10.86 17.91 -5.06
N GLY A 265 -10.25 16.78 -5.43
CA GLY A 265 -10.14 15.60 -4.59
C GLY A 265 -11.51 15.02 -4.17
N ARG A 266 -11.57 14.45 -2.97
CA ARG A 266 -12.74 13.68 -2.49
C ARG A 266 -14.04 14.49 -2.50
N ARG A 267 -14.01 15.77 -2.08
CA ARG A 267 -15.22 16.60 -2.05
C ARG A 267 -15.72 16.93 -3.46
N GLY A 268 -14.79 17.09 -4.41
CA GLY A 268 -15.13 17.20 -5.83
C GLY A 268 -15.84 15.96 -6.36
N VAL A 269 -15.38 14.76 -5.98
CA VAL A 269 -16.03 13.50 -6.36
C VAL A 269 -17.48 13.44 -5.87
N GLN A 270 -17.73 13.76 -4.60
CA GLN A 270 -19.09 13.78 -4.04
C GLN A 270 -20.01 14.73 -4.83
N ALA A 271 -19.55 15.95 -5.08
CA ALA A 271 -20.32 16.94 -5.83
C ALA A 271 -20.55 16.50 -7.29
N ALA A 272 -19.53 15.95 -7.95
CA ALA A 272 -19.64 15.44 -9.32
C ALA A 272 -20.70 14.33 -9.47
N MET A 273 -20.81 13.45 -8.46
CA MET A 273 -21.81 12.37 -8.46
C MET A 273 -23.25 12.84 -8.35
N THR A 274 -23.48 14.11 -8.00
CA THR A 274 -24.83 14.68 -7.84
C THR A 274 -25.31 15.44 -9.07
N LEU A 275 -24.44 15.61 -10.07
CA LEU A 275 -24.78 16.30 -11.31
C LEU A 275 -25.74 15.46 -12.17
N ASP A 276 -26.70 16.14 -12.81
CA ASP A 276 -27.51 15.54 -13.85
C ASP A 276 -26.72 15.52 -15.17
N LEU A 277 -26.02 14.41 -15.41
CA LEU A 277 -25.15 14.22 -16.58
C LEU A 277 -25.91 14.34 -17.91
N ALA A 278 -27.23 14.11 -17.93
CA ALA A 278 -28.04 14.23 -19.14
C ALA A 278 -28.23 15.68 -19.61
N THR A 279 -28.00 16.65 -18.71
CA THR A 279 -28.10 18.10 -19.02
C THR A 279 -26.79 18.69 -19.52
N LEU A 280 -25.68 17.94 -19.43
CA LEU A 280 -24.36 18.41 -19.79
C LEU A 280 -24.06 18.18 -21.27
N ALA A 281 -23.12 18.97 -21.81
CA ALA A 281 -22.55 18.66 -23.12
C ALA A 281 -21.88 17.26 -23.09
N PRO A 282 -21.97 16.44 -24.17
CA PRO A 282 -21.46 15.08 -24.16
C PRO A 282 -20.00 14.95 -23.70
N GLU A 283 -19.10 15.80 -24.19
CA GLU A 283 -17.68 15.82 -23.78
C GLU A 283 -17.50 16.11 -22.28
N ALA A 284 -18.27 17.05 -21.71
CA ALA A 284 -18.20 17.35 -20.27
C ALA A 284 -18.74 16.18 -19.44
N ALA A 285 -19.85 15.57 -19.87
CA ALA A 285 -20.40 14.38 -19.22
C ALA A 285 -19.40 13.22 -19.21
N GLU A 286 -18.76 12.92 -20.34
CA GLU A 286 -17.75 11.87 -20.45
C GLU A 286 -16.54 12.11 -19.52
N ARG A 287 -16.07 13.36 -19.41
CA ARG A 287 -14.98 13.71 -18.50
C ARG A 287 -15.35 13.58 -17.03
N ILE A 288 -16.57 13.98 -16.66
CA ILE A 288 -17.08 13.80 -15.29
C ILE A 288 -17.23 12.31 -14.98
N ILE A 289 -17.74 11.50 -15.92
CA ILE A 289 -17.81 10.04 -15.78
C ILE A 289 -16.42 9.45 -15.60
N ALA A 290 -15.44 9.87 -16.41
CA ALA A 290 -14.05 9.42 -16.28
C ALA A 290 -13.48 9.79 -14.90
N PHE A 291 -13.69 11.03 -14.44
CA PHE A 291 -13.26 11.47 -13.11
C PHE A 291 -13.87 10.64 -11.97
N ILE A 292 -15.18 10.33 -12.04
CA ILE A 292 -15.85 9.46 -11.05
C ILE A 292 -15.28 8.03 -11.12
N ARG A 293 -15.09 7.49 -12.33
CA ARG A 293 -14.53 6.15 -12.56
C ARG A 293 -13.11 6.03 -12.01
N ASP A 294 -12.27 7.02 -12.22
CA ASP A 294 -10.89 7.07 -11.70
C ASP A 294 -10.86 7.14 -10.16
N ASN A 295 -11.99 7.51 -9.54
CA ASN A 295 -12.22 7.51 -8.10
C ASN A 295 -13.14 6.37 -7.63
N THR A 296 -13.31 5.30 -8.42
CA THR A 296 -14.10 4.10 -8.11
C THR A 296 -13.20 2.86 -8.00
N ARG A 297 -13.23 2.15 -6.88
CA ARG A 297 -12.50 0.91 -6.64
C ARG A 297 -13.40 -0.32 -6.50
N GLU A 298 -14.70 -0.15 -6.33
CA GLU A 298 -15.64 -1.24 -6.07
C GLU A 298 -16.65 -1.42 -7.22
N GLU A 299 -16.58 -2.58 -7.87
CA GLU A 299 -17.53 -2.98 -8.92
C GLU A 299 -18.83 -3.57 -8.36
N ARG A 300 -18.82 -3.93 -7.06
CA ARG A 300 -19.97 -4.52 -6.36
C ARG A 300 -21.10 -3.51 -6.21
N SER A 301 -22.34 -3.99 -6.13
CA SER A 301 -23.52 -3.13 -5.94
C SER A 301 -23.52 -2.48 -4.55
N VAL A 302 -24.26 -1.38 -4.42
CA VAL A 302 -24.40 -0.64 -3.15
C VAL A 302 -24.94 -1.53 -2.04
N GLU A 303 -25.93 -2.38 -2.36
CA GLU A 303 -26.57 -3.29 -1.40
C GLU A 303 -25.58 -4.32 -0.85
N VAL A 304 -24.65 -4.80 -1.69
CA VAL A 304 -23.59 -5.73 -1.27
C VAL A 304 -22.58 -5.01 -0.38
N LEU A 305 -22.14 -3.81 -0.76
CA LEU A 305 -21.18 -3.03 0.02
C LEU A 305 -21.74 -2.61 1.39
N LEU A 306 -23.03 -2.24 1.45
CA LEU A 306 -23.73 -1.92 2.70
C LEU A 306 -23.84 -3.10 3.67
N ARG A 307 -23.63 -4.34 3.22
CA ARG A 307 -23.63 -5.55 4.05
C ARG A 307 -22.24 -6.11 4.29
N ASP A 308 -21.22 -5.58 3.61
CA ASP A 308 -19.84 -6.01 3.77
C ASP A 308 -19.23 -5.33 5.00
N ALA A 309 -19.15 -6.08 6.09
CA ALA A 309 -18.56 -5.63 7.35
C ALA A 309 -17.12 -5.13 7.17
N SER A 310 -16.36 -5.68 6.21
CA SER A 310 -14.98 -5.29 5.98
C SER A 310 -14.90 -3.93 5.26
N PHE A 311 -15.76 -3.71 4.26
CA PHE A 311 -15.89 -2.40 3.60
C PHE A 311 -16.30 -1.33 4.60
N LEU A 312 -17.32 -1.59 5.42
CA LEU A 312 -17.78 -0.64 6.43
C LEU A 312 -16.71 -0.35 7.49
N HIS A 313 -15.95 -1.36 7.91
CA HIS A 313 -14.82 -1.17 8.82
C HIS A 313 -13.74 -0.28 8.20
N ASP A 314 -13.45 -0.42 6.90
CA ASP A 314 -12.51 0.47 6.21
C ASP A 314 -13.04 1.92 6.17
N CYS A 315 -14.36 2.11 6.00
CA CYS A 315 -15.01 3.43 6.08
C CYS A 315 -15.00 4.05 7.49
N LEU A 316 -14.85 3.28 8.57
CA LEU A 316 -14.68 3.85 9.92
C LEU A 316 -13.38 4.65 10.06
N ALA A 317 -12.37 4.33 9.25
CA ALA A 317 -11.09 5.03 9.18
C ALA A 317 -11.04 6.09 8.07
N ASP A 318 -12.18 6.44 7.48
CA ASP A 318 -12.26 7.47 6.44
C ASP A 318 -11.91 8.86 7.02
N PRO A 319 -11.13 9.69 6.30
CA PRO A 319 -10.82 11.04 6.77
C PRO A 319 -12.03 11.97 6.84
N ASP A 320 -13.14 11.66 6.15
CA ASP A 320 -14.39 12.39 6.29
C ASP A 320 -15.18 11.88 7.52
N PRO A 321 -15.37 12.71 8.57
CA PRO A 321 -16.07 12.29 9.77
C PRO A 321 -17.55 11.95 9.52
N ALA A 322 -18.18 12.50 8.48
CA ALA A 322 -19.55 12.18 8.12
C ALA A 322 -19.65 10.76 7.54
N VAL A 323 -18.66 10.35 6.74
CA VAL A 323 -18.52 8.96 6.26
C VAL A 323 -18.32 8.00 7.42
N ALA A 324 -17.36 8.29 8.30
CA ALA A 324 -17.06 7.42 9.44
C ALA A 324 -18.28 7.22 10.34
N ARG A 325 -19.07 8.28 10.57
CA ARG A 325 -20.34 8.20 11.32
C ARG A 325 -21.38 7.34 10.60
N ALA A 326 -21.61 7.57 9.30
CA ALA A 326 -22.57 6.78 8.53
C ALA A 326 -22.19 5.29 8.46
N ALA A 327 -20.89 5.00 8.39
CA ALA A 327 -20.38 3.64 8.45
C ALA A 327 -20.61 3.00 9.83
N ALA A 328 -20.41 3.72 10.93
CA ALA A 328 -20.71 3.24 12.28
C ALA A 328 -22.18 2.87 12.44
N ASP A 329 -23.10 3.76 12.00
CA ASP A 329 -24.54 3.51 12.03
C ASP A 329 -24.92 2.27 11.19
N ALA A 330 -24.25 2.05 10.05
CA ALA A 330 -24.47 0.88 9.21
C ALA A 330 -23.98 -0.42 9.89
N VAL A 331 -22.83 -0.39 10.57
CA VAL A 331 -22.31 -1.53 11.34
C VAL A 331 -23.23 -1.89 12.50
N GLU A 332 -23.75 -0.89 13.22
CA GLU A 332 -24.71 -1.11 14.31
C GLU A 332 -26.00 -1.80 13.79
N LYS A 333 -26.52 -1.37 12.64
CA LYS A 333 -27.68 -2.02 12.02
C LYS A 333 -27.43 -3.49 11.66
N ILE A 334 -26.26 -3.81 11.11
CA ILE A 334 -25.93 -5.21 10.75
C ILE A 334 -25.78 -6.08 12.00
N THR A 335 -25.15 -5.56 13.05
CA THR A 335 -24.89 -6.31 14.28
C THR A 335 -26.17 -6.49 15.10
N SER A 336 -27.04 -5.47 15.16
CA SER A 336 -28.33 -5.54 15.86
C SER A 336 -29.36 -6.45 15.16
N ALA A 337 -29.27 -6.62 13.84
CA ALA A 337 -30.16 -7.47 13.06
C ALA A 337 -29.82 -8.98 13.12
N ARG A 338 -28.77 -9.39 13.86
CA ARG A 338 -28.35 -10.79 13.97
C ARG A 338 -28.92 -11.37 15.28
N PRO A 339 -30.00 -12.17 15.23
CA PRO A 339 -30.64 -12.73 16.42
C PRO A 339 -29.78 -13.77 17.14
#